data_AF-A0A7C8I939-F1
#
_entry.id   AF-A0A7C8I939-F1
#
_cell.length_a   1.000
_cell.length_b   1.000
_cell.length_c   1.000
_cell.angle_alpha   90.00
_cell.angle_beta   90.00
_cell.angle_gamma   90.00
#
_symmetry.space_group_name_H-M   'P 1'
#
loop_
_entity.id
_entity.type
_entity.pdbx_description
1 polymer ?
#
loop_
_entity_poly.entity_id
_entity_poly.type
_entity_poly.pdbx_seq_one_letter_code
_entity_poly.pdbx_strand_id
1 'polypeptide(L)'
;MAILPDCPGLEVKIVVDGEPLKEYEDDGTPAPKSVTKYIEAVSDAKFEINYAFNKDYPHAYDVRVVVKLDGQQVDDSLDPYSTLFRDGGHTVSGATSCLDGKWFMADFRFSQLTIDPPTTFIQPLRRTYFFADTDSGRHIDKRLSKKLSTAGEISIAFQHIKNIRASRSSGKDIRIRNTSQIGNVPEKAVQVSGLSHYARYVLT
;
A
#
# COMPACT_ATOMS: atom_id res chain seq x y z
N MET A 1 -11.07 -10.87 -5.49
CA MET A 1 -11.56 -9.66 -6.17
C MET A 1 -12.36 -8.85 -5.18
N ALA A 2 -11.92 -7.63 -4.92
CA ALA A 2 -12.57 -6.74 -3.98
C ALA A 2 -13.72 -6.01 -4.67
N ILE A 3 -14.94 -6.28 -4.22
CA ILE A 3 -16.16 -5.59 -4.64
C ILE A 3 -16.74 -4.90 -3.41
N LEU A 4 -17.08 -3.62 -3.55
CA LEU A 4 -17.75 -2.87 -2.51
C LEU A 4 -19.28 -2.98 -2.70
N PRO A 5 -20.04 -3.57 -1.75
CA PRO A 5 -21.49 -3.75 -1.93
C PRO A 5 -22.25 -2.44 -2.16
N ASP A 6 -21.82 -1.37 -1.49
CA ASP A 6 -22.42 -0.03 -1.61
C ASP A 6 -22.03 0.71 -2.89
N CYS A 7 -21.11 0.15 -3.69
CA CYS A 7 -20.60 0.73 -4.91
C CYS A 7 -20.49 -0.34 -6.00
N PRO A 8 -21.64 -0.86 -6.48
CA PRO A 8 -21.66 -1.90 -7.50
C PRO A 8 -20.92 -1.42 -8.76
N GLY A 9 -20.35 -2.37 -9.50
CA GLY A 9 -19.64 -2.09 -10.74
C GLY A 9 -18.21 -1.56 -10.59
N LEU A 10 -17.72 -1.33 -9.37
CA LEU A 10 -16.29 -1.14 -9.09
C LEU A 10 -15.64 -2.47 -8.73
N GLU A 11 -14.60 -2.84 -9.47
CA GLU A 11 -13.75 -4.00 -9.18
C GLU A 11 -12.31 -3.55 -8.96
N VAL A 12 -11.64 -4.14 -7.97
CA VAL A 12 -10.21 -3.94 -7.71
C VAL A 12 -9.51 -5.29 -7.54
N LYS A 13 -8.31 -5.40 -8.11
CA LYS A 13 -7.45 -6.59 -8.08
C LYS A 13 -6.00 -6.18 -7.91
N ILE A 14 -5.25 -6.96 -7.13
CA ILE A 14 -3.78 -6.89 -7.11
C ILE A 14 -3.25 -7.97 -8.04
N VAL A 15 -2.35 -7.62 -8.95
CA VAL A 15 -1.87 -8.49 -10.02
C VAL A 15 -0.36 -8.67 -9.91
N VAL A 16 0.13 -9.90 -10.07
CA VAL A 16 1.55 -10.26 -10.13
C VAL A 16 1.77 -11.09 -11.38
N ASP A 17 2.75 -10.71 -12.21
CA ASP A 17 3.07 -11.40 -13.48
C ASP A 17 1.87 -11.59 -14.41
N GLY A 18 0.93 -10.63 -14.41
CA GLY A 18 -0.29 -10.65 -15.23
C GLY A 18 -1.45 -11.45 -14.62
N GLU A 19 -1.22 -12.15 -13.51
CA GLU A 19 -2.25 -12.96 -12.84
C GLU A 19 -2.78 -12.26 -11.56
N PRO A 20 -4.11 -12.17 -11.37
CA PRO A 20 -4.68 -11.61 -10.16
C PRO A 20 -4.39 -12.51 -8.96
N LEU A 21 -3.89 -11.92 -7.88
CA LEU A 21 -3.67 -12.63 -6.62
C LEU A 21 -5.00 -13.10 -6.02
N LYS A 22 -4.92 -14.25 -5.37
CA LYS A 22 -6.04 -14.77 -4.59
C LYS A 22 -6.28 -13.88 -3.37
N GLU A 23 -7.52 -13.48 -3.19
CA GLU A 23 -7.96 -12.68 -2.05
C GLU A 23 -8.73 -13.54 -1.06
N TYR A 24 -8.52 -13.26 0.22
CA TYR A 24 -9.17 -13.90 1.35
C TYR A 24 -10.02 -12.87 2.12
N GLU A 25 -11.12 -13.34 2.70
CA GLU A 25 -11.96 -12.49 3.56
C GLU A 25 -11.21 -12.05 4.81
N ASP A 26 -11.48 -10.83 5.25
CA ASP A 26 -11.09 -10.34 6.57
C ASP A 26 -12.26 -10.56 7.53
N ASP A 27 -12.02 -11.26 8.64
CA ASP A 27 -13.00 -11.50 9.69
C ASP A 27 -13.30 -10.23 10.51
N GLY A 28 -12.55 -9.15 10.28
CA GLY A 28 -12.76 -7.84 10.85
C GLY A 28 -14.06 -7.17 10.38
N THR A 29 -14.60 -6.27 11.22
CA THR A 29 -15.73 -5.43 10.80
C THR A 29 -15.21 -4.35 9.84
N PRO A 30 -15.65 -4.33 8.56
CA PRO A 30 -15.18 -3.34 7.62
C PRO A 30 -15.66 -1.95 8.04
N ALA A 31 -14.85 -0.93 7.76
CA ALA A 31 -15.29 0.44 7.90
C ALA A 31 -16.41 0.74 6.88
N PRO A 32 -17.30 1.71 7.16
CA PRO A 32 -18.35 2.08 6.21
C PRO A 32 -17.78 2.42 4.83
N LYS A 33 -18.43 1.94 3.76
CA LYS A 33 -18.00 2.14 2.36
C LYS A 33 -16.58 1.66 2.07
N SER A 34 -16.16 0.60 2.75
CA SER A 34 -14.88 -0.06 2.49
C SER A 34 -15.05 -1.58 2.47
N VAL A 35 -14.10 -2.25 1.84
CA VAL A 35 -13.92 -3.69 1.89
C VAL A 35 -12.43 -3.95 2.14
N THR A 36 -12.13 -4.86 3.05
CA THR A 36 -10.76 -5.29 3.33
C THR A 36 -10.62 -6.73 2.88
N LYS A 37 -9.50 -7.02 2.20
CA LYS A 37 -9.16 -8.36 1.73
C LYS A 37 -7.69 -8.62 2.04
N TYR A 38 -7.38 -9.86 2.38
CA TYR A 38 -6.01 -10.32 2.53
C TYR A 38 -5.52 -10.95 1.24
N ILE A 39 -4.25 -10.73 0.93
CA ILE A 39 -3.52 -11.38 -0.16
C ILE A 39 -2.25 -12.00 0.40
N GLU A 40 -1.84 -13.14 -0.17
CA GLU A 40 -0.53 -13.72 0.11
C GLU A 40 0.50 -13.10 -0.83
N ALA A 41 1.49 -12.42 -0.25
CA ALA A 41 2.52 -11.71 -1.00
C ALA A 41 3.82 -12.53 -1.08
N VAL A 42 4.46 -12.53 -2.25
CA VAL A 42 5.80 -13.08 -2.44
C VAL A 42 6.80 -11.93 -2.39
N SER A 43 7.81 -12.03 -1.53
CA SER A 43 8.84 -10.97 -1.39
C SER A 43 9.53 -10.65 -2.71
N ASP A 44 9.76 -9.36 -2.92
CA ASP A 44 10.32 -8.75 -4.13
C ASP A 44 9.50 -8.92 -5.42
N ALA A 45 8.36 -9.62 -5.38
CA ALA A 45 7.50 -9.70 -6.56
C ALA A 45 6.96 -8.31 -6.91
N LYS A 46 7.03 -7.98 -8.20
CA LYS A 46 6.41 -6.77 -8.76
C LYS A 46 4.91 -6.97 -8.77
N PHE A 47 4.16 -5.96 -8.34
CA PHE A 47 2.71 -6.00 -8.40
C PHE A 47 2.13 -4.76 -9.06
N GLU A 48 0.92 -4.90 -9.55
CA GLU A 48 0.12 -3.84 -10.15
C GLU A 48 -1.25 -3.78 -9.49
N ILE A 49 -1.81 -2.59 -9.39
CA ILE A 49 -3.17 -2.37 -8.92
C ILE A 49 -4.04 -2.17 -10.15
N ASN A 50 -4.93 -3.13 -10.40
CA ASN A 50 -5.90 -3.05 -11.48
C ASN A 50 -7.28 -2.74 -10.91
N TYR A 51 -7.95 -1.75 -11.49
CA TYR A 51 -9.33 -1.43 -11.14
C TYR A 51 -10.17 -1.12 -12.37
N ALA A 52 -11.44 -1.49 -12.34
CA ALA A 52 -12.34 -1.29 -13.47
C ALA A 52 -13.72 -0.85 -12.99
N PHE A 53 -14.38 -0.09 -13.85
CA PHE A 53 -15.76 0.33 -13.69
C PHE A 53 -16.59 -0.32 -14.80
N ASN A 54 -17.73 -0.91 -14.44
CA ASN A 54 -18.68 -1.46 -15.40
C ASN A 54 -20.00 -0.67 -15.37
N LYS A 55 -20.94 -1.04 -16.26
CA LYS A 55 -22.22 -0.35 -16.45
C LYS A 55 -23.11 -0.25 -15.20
N ASP A 56 -22.88 -1.09 -14.20
CA ASP A 56 -23.64 -1.09 -12.94
C ASP A 56 -23.13 -0.01 -11.97
N TYR A 57 -22.04 0.69 -12.32
CA TYR A 57 -21.50 1.79 -11.54
C TYR A 57 -22.47 2.99 -11.49
N PRO A 58 -22.95 3.40 -10.30
CA PRO A 58 -24.17 4.21 -10.18
C PRO A 58 -24.00 5.72 -10.49
N HIS A 59 -22.85 6.16 -10.99
CA HIS A 59 -22.47 7.57 -10.95
C HIS A 59 -21.80 8.09 -12.23
N ALA A 60 -22.37 9.18 -12.77
CA ALA A 60 -21.79 9.97 -13.84
C ALA A 60 -20.88 11.09 -13.31
N TYR A 61 -19.86 10.70 -12.54
CA TYR A 61 -18.85 11.62 -12.02
C TYR A 61 -17.46 11.21 -12.48
N ASP A 62 -16.57 12.19 -12.56
CA ASP A 62 -15.14 11.93 -12.60
C ASP A 62 -14.71 11.34 -11.25
N VAL A 63 -13.76 10.42 -11.28
CA VAL A 63 -13.29 9.70 -10.10
C VAL A 63 -11.84 10.06 -9.84
N ARG A 64 -11.55 10.58 -8.65
CA ARG A 64 -10.18 10.68 -8.16
C ARG A 64 -9.80 9.38 -7.47
N VAL A 65 -8.65 8.84 -7.84
CA VAL A 65 -8.11 7.59 -7.28
C VAL A 65 -6.85 7.92 -6.53
N VAL A 66 -6.81 7.56 -5.25
CA VAL A 66 -5.65 7.78 -4.39
C VAL A 66 -5.13 6.43 -3.91
N VAL A 67 -3.90 6.12 -4.29
CA VAL A 67 -3.23 4.89 -3.84
C VAL A 67 -2.29 5.22 -2.70
N LYS A 68 -2.38 4.43 -1.62
CA LYS A 68 -1.46 4.46 -0.51
C LYS A 68 -0.84 3.09 -0.30
N LEU A 69 0.47 3.10 -0.10
CA LEU A 69 1.25 1.95 0.35
C LEU A 69 1.77 2.25 1.75
N ASP A 70 1.48 1.38 2.69
CA ASP A 70 1.85 1.50 4.09
C ASP A 70 1.45 2.86 4.71
N GLY A 71 0.27 3.37 4.33
CA GLY A 71 -0.25 4.67 4.76
C GLY A 71 0.34 5.90 4.03
N GLN A 72 1.27 5.69 3.09
CA GLN A 72 1.91 6.74 2.30
C GLN A 72 1.32 6.83 0.91
N GLN A 73 0.85 8.02 0.53
CA GLN A 73 0.32 8.28 -0.81
C GLN A 73 1.43 8.16 -1.86
N VAL A 74 1.25 7.23 -2.81
CA VAL A 74 2.19 6.92 -3.89
C VAL A 74 1.63 7.21 -5.27
N ASP A 75 0.31 7.38 -5.38
CA ASP A 75 -0.35 7.81 -6.61
C ASP A 75 -1.60 8.63 -6.31
N ASP A 76 -1.94 9.53 -7.22
CA ASP A 76 -3.08 10.45 -7.15
C ASP A 76 -3.52 10.81 -8.57
N SER A 77 -4.44 10.01 -9.10
CA SER A 77 -4.93 10.17 -10.46
C SER A 77 -6.35 10.72 -10.47
N LEU A 78 -6.70 11.29 -11.62
CA LEU A 78 -8.06 11.68 -11.93
C LEU A 78 -8.47 10.91 -13.18
N ASP A 79 -9.54 10.11 -13.05
CA ASP A 79 -10.17 9.38 -14.13
C ASP A 79 -11.43 10.13 -14.57
N PRO A 80 -11.39 10.81 -15.73
CA PRO A 80 -12.58 11.44 -16.29
C PRO A 80 -13.65 10.40 -16.60
N TYR A 81 -14.91 10.79 -16.45
CA TYR A 81 -16.07 9.96 -16.79
C TYR A 81 -15.99 9.41 -18.21
N SER A 82 -15.48 10.19 -19.17
CA SER A 82 -15.32 9.79 -20.57
C SER A 82 -14.37 8.61 -20.79
N THR A 83 -13.45 8.37 -19.86
CA THR A 83 -12.48 7.26 -19.90
C THR A 83 -12.68 6.24 -18.79
N LEU A 84 -13.67 6.46 -17.92
CA LEU A 84 -13.90 5.67 -16.71
C LEU A 84 -14.19 4.21 -17.05
N PHE A 85 -14.99 3.97 -18.09
CA PHE A 85 -15.42 2.65 -18.57
C PHE A 85 -14.58 2.11 -19.72
N ARG A 86 -13.31 2.54 -19.85
CA ARG A 86 -12.45 2.06 -20.93
C ARG A 86 -12.25 0.53 -20.85
N ASP A 87 -12.18 -0.11 -22.01
CA ASP A 87 -11.90 -1.53 -22.10
C ASP A 87 -10.54 -1.86 -21.46
N GLY A 88 -10.51 -2.93 -20.66
CA GLY A 88 -9.31 -3.35 -19.90
C GLY A 88 -9.12 -2.63 -18.56
N GLY A 89 -9.93 -1.61 -18.24
CA GLY A 89 -9.85 -0.90 -16.96
C GLY A 89 -8.56 -0.08 -16.79
N HIS A 90 -8.22 0.20 -15.54
CA HIS A 90 -7.13 1.08 -15.14
C HIS A 90 -6.05 0.31 -14.38
N THR A 91 -4.80 0.73 -14.54
CA THR A 91 -3.64 0.07 -13.96
C THR A 91 -2.71 1.10 -13.34
N VAL A 92 -2.32 0.86 -12.10
CA VAL A 92 -1.27 1.60 -11.39
C VAL A 92 -0.16 0.62 -11.03
N SER A 93 0.97 0.73 -11.71
CA SER A 93 2.10 -0.21 -11.58
C SER A 93 3.27 0.35 -10.77
N GLY A 94 3.24 1.64 -10.43
CA GLY A 94 4.34 2.29 -9.72
C GLY A 94 4.03 3.69 -9.21
N ALA A 95 4.92 4.20 -8.36
CA ALA A 95 4.89 5.57 -7.88
C ALA A 95 5.44 6.51 -8.95
N THR A 96 4.68 7.54 -9.31
CA THR A 96 5.02 8.48 -10.39
C THR A 96 5.53 9.80 -9.83
N SER A 97 6.82 10.10 -10.00
CA SER A 97 7.43 11.35 -9.53
C SER A 97 7.83 12.25 -10.70
N CYS A 98 7.81 13.56 -10.47
CA CYS A 98 8.34 14.54 -11.43
C CYS A 98 9.52 15.27 -10.79
N LEU A 99 10.71 15.11 -11.35
CA LEU A 99 11.95 15.74 -10.91
C LEU A 99 12.54 16.51 -12.09
N ASP A 100 12.75 17.82 -11.92
CA ASP A 100 13.29 18.72 -12.95
C ASP A 100 12.50 18.65 -14.28
N GLY A 101 11.18 18.53 -14.19
CA GLY A 101 10.28 18.43 -15.35
C GLY A 101 10.29 17.07 -16.06
N LYS A 102 11.04 16.08 -15.56
CA LYS A 102 11.05 14.71 -16.07
C LYS A 102 10.24 13.80 -15.18
N TRP A 103 9.41 12.98 -15.80
CA TRP A 103 8.61 11.98 -15.11
C TRP A 103 9.41 10.69 -14.92
N PHE A 104 9.36 10.15 -13.71
CA PHE A 104 9.97 8.89 -13.33
C PHE A 104 8.92 8.00 -12.69
N MET A 105 8.95 6.71 -13.02
CA MET A 105 8.10 5.70 -12.40
C MET A 105 8.96 4.72 -11.61
N ALA A 106 8.56 4.44 -10.38
CA ALA A 106 9.17 3.44 -9.53
C ALA A 106 8.17 2.29 -9.33
N ASP A 107 8.46 1.12 -9.88
CA ASP A 107 7.59 -0.06 -9.83
C ASP A 107 7.27 -0.46 -8.39
N PHE A 108 6.02 -0.85 -8.14
CA PHE A 108 5.63 -1.39 -6.84
C PHE A 108 6.15 -2.81 -6.63
N ARG A 109 6.67 -3.08 -5.43
CA ARG A 109 7.16 -4.40 -5.01
C ARG A 109 6.78 -4.70 -3.57
N PHE A 110 6.49 -5.98 -3.30
CA PHE A 110 6.41 -6.48 -1.95
C PHE A 110 7.80 -6.49 -1.32
N SER A 111 7.96 -5.97 -0.11
CA SER A 111 9.25 -6.03 0.58
C SER A 111 9.55 -7.44 1.11
N GLN A 112 10.83 -7.69 1.37
CA GLN A 112 11.25 -8.86 2.13
C GLN A 112 11.09 -8.61 3.62
N LEU A 113 10.48 -9.57 4.31
CA LEU A 113 10.35 -9.57 5.76
C LEU A 113 11.69 -9.93 6.41
N THR A 114 12.25 -9.02 7.21
CA THR A 114 13.40 -9.32 8.07
C THR A 114 12.94 -9.26 9.53
N ILE A 115 12.66 -10.43 10.11
CA ILE A 115 12.40 -10.56 11.55
C ILE A 115 13.75 -10.62 12.24
N ASP A 116 14.00 -9.70 13.17
CA ASP A 116 15.17 -9.85 14.05
C ASP A 116 14.93 -11.09 14.94
N PRO A 117 15.85 -12.08 14.93
CA PRO A 117 15.76 -13.16 15.90
C PRO A 117 15.88 -12.58 17.31
N PRO A 118 15.21 -13.18 18.31
CA PRO A 118 15.30 -12.72 19.68
C PRO A 118 16.77 -12.70 20.10
N THR A 119 17.25 -11.51 20.49
CA THR A 119 18.66 -11.31 20.83
C THR A 119 18.95 -11.99 22.16
N THR A 120 19.31 -13.27 22.13
CA THR A 120 19.73 -14.00 23.34
C THR A 120 21.15 -13.58 23.69
N PHE A 121 21.30 -12.55 24.53
CA PHE A 121 22.58 -12.27 25.18
C PHE A 121 22.81 -13.33 26.28
N ILE A 122 23.58 -14.37 25.97
CA ILE A 122 24.10 -15.28 26.99
C ILE A 122 25.27 -14.59 27.67
N GLN A 123 25.05 -13.98 28.84
CA GLN A 123 26.16 -13.59 29.72
C GLN A 123 26.60 -14.78 30.57
N PRO A 124 27.90 -15.10 30.65
CA PRO A 124 28.39 -16.19 31.48
C PRO A 124 28.49 -15.72 32.94
N LEU A 125 27.40 -15.81 33.71
CA LEU A 125 27.42 -15.59 35.15
C LEU A 125 26.68 -16.72 35.89
N ARG A 126 27.49 -17.65 36.42
CA ARG A 126 27.23 -18.60 37.51
C ARG A 126 25.88 -19.36 37.48
N ARG A 127 25.94 -20.58 36.94
CA ARG A 127 25.25 -21.82 37.38
C ARG A 127 23.72 -21.82 37.64
N THR A 128 22.96 -20.88 37.09
CA THR A 128 21.49 -20.96 37.03
C THR A 128 21.01 -20.34 35.72
N TYR A 129 20.40 -21.16 34.85
CA TYR A 129 19.81 -20.71 33.59
C TYR A 129 18.52 -19.93 33.90
N PHE A 130 18.59 -18.61 33.93
CA PHE A 130 17.43 -17.74 33.82
C PHE A 130 17.33 -17.27 32.37
N PHE A 131 16.23 -17.61 31.70
CA PHE A 131 15.84 -16.96 30.45
C PHE A 131 15.37 -15.55 30.82
N ALA A 132 16.29 -14.58 30.80
CA ALA A 132 15.90 -13.18 30.88
C ALA A 132 15.43 -12.77 29.49
N ASP A 133 14.11 -12.57 29.34
CA ASP A 133 13.55 -11.70 28.31
C ASP A 133 14.13 -10.30 28.59
N THR A 134 15.31 -9.99 28.03
CA THR A 134 15.80 -8.62 28.03
C THR A 134 14.96 -7.84 27.03
N ASP A 135 13.81 -7.42 27.54
CA ASP A 135 12.99 -6.35 27.02
C ASP A 135 13.86 -5.08 27.00
N SER A 136 14.70 -4.95 25.97
CA SER A 136 15.25 -3.65 25.64
C SER A 136 14.08 -2.84 25.12
N GLY A 137 13.31 -2.29 26.05
CA GLY A 137 12.19 -1.39 25.85
C GLY A 137 12.64 -0.12 25.15
N ARG A 138 13.09 -0.27 23.89
CA ARG A 138 13.22 0.82 22.95
C ARG A 138 11.79 1.30 22.77
N HIS A 139 11.50 2.38 23.47
CA HIS A 139 10.27 3.12 23.37
C HIS A 139 9.95 3.25 21.87
N ILE A 140 8.93 2.53 21.42
CA ILE A 140 8.49 2.64 20.04
C ILE A 140 8.01 4.09 19.91
N ASP A 141 8.75 4.90 19.17
CA ASP A 141 8.37 6.28 18.90
C ASP A 141 6.94 6.25 18.32
N LYS A 142 6.06 7.18 18.71
CA LYS A 142 4.70 7.30 18.17
C LYS A 142 4.69 7.34 16.64
N ARG A 143 5.76 7.87 16.01
CA ARG A 143 5.94 7.80 14.55
C ARG A 143 6.16 6.39 14.04
N LEU A 144 6.95 5.59 14.76
CA LEU A 144 7.20 4.19 14.42
C LEU A 144 5.95 3.35 14.67
N SER A 145 5.23 3.56 15.77
CA SER A 145 3.98 2.84 16.05
C SER A 145 2.93 3.11 14.97
N LYS A 146 2.81 4.36 14.51
CA LYS A 146 1.92 4.73 13.41
C LYS A 146 2.31 4.08 12.08
N LYS A 147 3.62 4.04 11.77
CA LYS A 147 4.11 3.38 10.56
C LYS A 147 3.88 1.87 10.59
N LEU A 148 4.04 1.24 11.76
CA LEU A 148 3.77 -0.18 11.96
C LEU A 148 2.27 -0.48 11.86
N SER A 149 1.41 0.40 12.38
CA SER A 149 -0.05 0.18 12.31
C SER A 149 -0.62 0.18 10.89
N THR A 150 0.07 0.81 9.94
CA THR A 150 -0.35 0.82 8.52
C THR A 150 0.54 -0.03 7.65
N ALA A 151 1.55 -0.70 8.21
CA ALA A 151 2.43 -1.50 7.40
C ALA A 151 1.69 -2.69 6.78
N GLY A 152 2.14 -3.11 5.59
CA GLY A 152 1.51 -4.21 4.87
C GLY A 152 0.13 -3.86 4.32
N GLU A 153 -0.28 -2.59 4.40
CA GLU A 153 -1.57 -2.12 3.89
C GLU A 153 -1.42 -1.50 2.50
N ILE A 154 -2.20 -1.99 1.55
CA ILE A 154 -2.45 -1.33 0.26
C ILE A 154 -3.84 -0.71 0.35
N SER A 155 -3.91 0.63 0.47
CA SER A 155 -5.19 1.35 0.53
C SER A 155 -5.47 2.07 -0.78
N ILE A 156 -6.66 1.84 -1.35
CA ILE A 156 -7.09 2.49 -2.59
C ILE A 156 -8.41 3.21 -2.30
N ALA A 157 -8.42 4.52 -2.48
CA ALA A 157 -9.60 5.35 -2.22
C ALA A 157 -10.14 5.95 -3.53
N PHE A 158 -11.43 5.74 -3.77
CA PHE A 158 -12.17 6.29 -4.91
C PHE A 158 -13.08 7.42 -4.43
N GLN A 159 -12.91 8.61 -4.99
CA GLN A 159 -13.65 9.80 -4.59
C GLN A 159 -14.36 10.40 -5.80
N HIS A 160 -15.67 10.61 -5.72
CA HIS A 160 -16.37 11.40 -6.73
C HIS A 160 -15.94 12.85 -6.67
N ILE A 161 -15.49 13.37 -7.79
CA ILE A 161 -15.16 14.79 -7.92
C ILE A 161 -16.35 15.49 -8.56
N LYS A 162 -16.77 16.58 -7.92
CA LYS A 162 -17.71 17.54 -8.51
C LYS A 162 -16.95 18.82 -8.84
N ASN A 163 -17.32 19.46 -9.95
CA ASN A 163 -16.84 20.82 -10.30
C ASN A 163 -15.31 20.87 -10.53
N ILE A 164 -14.83 20.08 -11.50
CA ILE A 164 -13.45 20.17 -11.99
C ILE A 164 -13.22 21.52 -12.65
N ARG A 165 -12.10 22.16 -12.29
CA ARG A 165 -11.69 23.45 -12.86
C ARG A 165 -10.25 23.36 -13.31
N ALA A 166 -9.99 23.83 -14.52
CA ALA A 166 -8.63 24.05 -14.97
C ALA A 166 -7.99 25.10 -14.05
N SER A 167 -6.91 24.72 -13.37
CA SER A 167 -6.02 25.66 -12.70
C SER A 167 -4.74 25.78 -13.51
N ARG A 168 -4.12 26.97 -13.50
CA ARG A 168 -2.78 27.11 -14.06
C ARG A 168 -1.84 26.26 -13.20
N SER A 169 -1.20 25.25 -13.79
CA SER A 169 -0.20 24.48 -13.06
C SER A 169 0.91 25.43 -12.62
N SER A 170 1.08 25.62 -11.32
CA SER A 170 2.39 26.07 -10.85
C SER A 170 3.30 24.89 -11.11
N GLY A 171 4.28 24.99 -12.00
CA GLY A 171 5.25 23.94 -12.34
C GLY A 171 6.14 23.55 -11.16
N LYS A 172 5.54 23.19 -10.03
CA LYS A 172 6.20 22.71 -8.82
C LYS A 172 6.47 21.23 -9.01
N ASP A 173 7.70 20.83 -8.69
CA ASP A 173 8.08 19.43 -8.57
C ASP A 173 7.06 18.67 -7.71
N ILE A 174 6.49 17.60 -8.27
CA ILE A 174 5.72 16.64 -7.50
C ILE A 174 6.72 15.62 -6.97
N ARG A 175 7.24 15.90 -5.77
CA ARG A 175 8.08 14.95 -5.03
C ARG A 175 7.16 14.03 -4.23
N ILE A 176 6.96 12.82 -4.73
CA ILE A 176 6.43 11.74 -3.89
C ILE A 176 7.46 11.51 -2.79
N ARG A 177 7.02 11.49 -1.53
CA ARG A 177 7.88 11.06 -0.43
C ARG A 177 8.36 9.64 -0.77
N ASN A 178 9.64 9.35 -0.65
CA ASN A 178 10.12 7.98 -0.85
C ASN A 178 9.44 7.07 0.18
N THR A 179 8.86 5.94 -0.24
CA THR A 179 8.50 4.85 0.67
C THR A 179 9.82 4.26 1.15
N SER A 180 10.22 4.62 2.37
CA SER A 180 11.42 4.04 2.98
C SER A 180 11.08 2.59 3.31
N GLN A 181 11.91 1.63 2.90
CA GLN A 181 11.80 0.26 3.43
C GLN A 181 11.74 0.34 4.95
N ILE A 182 10.74 -0.30 5.55
CA ILE A 182 10.67 -0.43 7.00
C ILE A 182 11.87 -1.31 7.39
N GLY A 183 12.84 -0.73 8.11
CA GLY A 183 14.01 -1.47 8.59
C GLY A 183 13.63 -2.55 9.60
N ASN A 184 14.61 -3.23 10.19
CA ASN A 184 14.39 -4.37 11.06
C ASN A 184 13.28 -4.13 12.11
N VAL A 185 12.32 -5.04 12.16
CA VAL A 185 11.15 -4.97 13.04
C VAL A 185 11.29 -6.01 14.15
N PRO A 186 11.17 -5.61 15.44
CA PRO A 186 11.20 -6.54 16.56
C PRO A 186 10.07 -7.58 16.45
N GLU A 187 10.35 -8.84 16.80
CA GLU A 187 9.42 -9.98 16.72
C GLU A 187 8.04 -9.71 17.35
N LYS A 188 7.99 -9.00 18.50
CA LYS A 188 6.73 -8.65 19.18
C LYS A 188 5.86 -7.63 18.41
N ALA A 189 6.40 -6.90 17.42
CA ALA A 189 5.64 -6.01 16.55
C ALA A 189 5.08 -6.72 15.29
N VAL A 190 5.55 -7.93 14.99
CA VAL A 190 5.12 -8.73 13.83
C VAL A 190 3.79 -9.44 14.09
N GLN A 191 3.43 -9.67 15.35
CA GLN A 191 2.15 -10.31 15.72
C GLN A 191 0.90 -9.45 15.45
N VAL A 192 1.04 -8.16 15.10
CA VAL A 192 -0.10 -7.23 14.99
C VAL A 192 -0.21 -6.54 13.61
N SER A 193 0.80 -6.61 12.76
CA SER A 193 0.78 -5.92 11.46
C SER A 193 1.62 -6.65 10.40
N GLY A 194 1.02 -6.94 9.25
CA GLY A 194 1.78 -7.30 8.04
C GLY A 194 2.76 -6.19 7.67
N LEU A 195 3.87 -6.48 7.01
CA LEU A 195 4.94 -5.53 6.65
C LEU A 195 5.47 -5.97 5.28
N SER A 196 5.88 -5.16 4.29
CA SER A 196 5.83 -3.72 3.96
C SER A 196 5.89 -3.62 2.41
N HIS A 197 5.48 -2.52 1.79
CA HIS A 197 5.52 -2.34 0.33
C HIS A 197 6.46 -1.19 -0.03
N TYR A 198 7.16 -1.27 -1.16
CA TYR A 198 8.07 -0.21 -1.58
C TYR A 198 8.02 0.03 -3.09
N ALA A 199 8.37 1.24 -3.50
CA ALA A 199 8.50 1.61 -4.91
C ALA A 199 10.00 1.63 -5.25
N ARG A 200 10.40 0.88 -6.29
CA ARG A 200 11.80 0.77 -6.72
C ARG A 200 12.00 1.43 -8.08
N TYR A 201 12.92 2.39 -8.14
CA TYR A 201 13.39 2.92 -9.42
C TYR A 201 14.19 1.85 -10.15
N VAL A 202 13.84 1.59 -11.41
CA VAL A 202 14.64 0.81 -12.33
C VAL A 202 15.21 1.79 -13.35
N LEU A 203 16.53 1.93 -13.41
CA LEU A 203 17.19 2.64 -14.50
C LEU A 203 17.22 1.67 -15.69
N THR A 204 16.43 1.95 -16.73
CA THR A 204 16.54 1.30 -18.04
C THR A 204 17.65 1.93 -18.87
#